data_AF-A0A852H9C5-F1
#
_entry.id   AF-A0A852H9C5-F1
#
_cell.length_a   1.000
_cell.length_b   1.000
_cell.length_c   1.000
_cell.angle_alpha   90.00
_cell.angle_beta   90.00
_cell.angle_gamma   90.00
#
_symmetry.space_group_name_H-M   'P 1'
#
loop_
_entity.id
_entity.type
_entity.pdbx_description
1 polymer ?
#
loop_
_entity_poly.entity_id
_entity_poly.type
_entity_poly.pdbx_seq_one_letter_code
_entity_poly.pdbx_strand_id
1 'polypeptide(L)'
;QVIAYSRQRYRILGETLDVAVGNCIDRLARLLQIPNAPSPGYNVEQLAKRGTLKPFFCAFQAVTPKLLESGEATPEDLCFSLQETAFAMLAEVTERALALTRARHLLLVGGVAC
;
A
#
# COMPACT_ATOMS: atom_id res chain seq x y z
N GLN A 1 -2.33 3.63 9.63
CA GLN A 1 -2.61 3.65 11.08
C GLN A 1 -4.01 3.11 11.29
N VAL A 2 -4.24 2.36 12.36
CA VAL A 2 -5.54 1.82 12.74
C VAL A 2 -5.87 2.34 14.13
N ILE A 3 -6.99 3.07 14.23
CA ILE A 3 -7.38 3.80 15.43
C ILE A 3 -8.78 3.33 15.83
N ALA A 4 -9.01 3.14 17.13
CA ALA A 4 -10.32 2.82 17.66
C ALA A 4 -10.65 3.67 18.90
N TYR A 5 -11.93 3.97 19.07
CA TYR A 5 -12.43 4.61 20.28
C TYR A 5 -12.81 3.54 21.31
N SER A 6 -12.15 3.54 22.48
CA SER A 6 -12.44 2.60 23.55
C SER A 6 -12.11 3.19 24.92
N ARG A 7 -12.96 2.91 25.91
CA ARG A 7 -12.85 3.45 27.28
C ARG A 7 -12.70 4.99 27.28
N GLN A 8 -13.62 5.65 26.58
CA GLN A 8 -13.73 7.11 26.45
C GLN A 8 -12.53 7.82 25.80
N ARG A 9 -11.63 7.11 25.11
CA ARG A 9 -10.46 7.69 24.43
C ARG A 9 -10.18 7.02 23.09
N TYR A 10 -9.63 7.79 22.15
CA TYR A 10 -9.04 7.23 20.93
C TYR A 10 -7.69 6.59 21.24
N ARG A 11 -7.45 5.40 20.65
CA ARG A 11 -6.22 4.64 20.82
C ARG A 11 -5.74 4.13 19.47
N ILE A 12 -4.43 4.20 19.25
CA ILE A 12 -3.77 3.57 18.10
C ILE A 12 -3.64 2.09 18.42
N LEU A 13 -4.26 1.24 17.60
CA LEU A 13 -4.19 -0.22 17.71
C LEU A 13 -3.09 -0.81 16.81
N GLY A 14 -2.72 -0.10 15.76
CA GLY A 14 -1.65 -0.50 14.86
C GLY A 14 -1.13 0.69 14.04
N GLU A 15 0.17 0.70 13.81
CA GLU A 15 0.84 1.66 12.95
C GLU A 15 1.94 0.99 12.13
N THR A 16 2.40 1.68 11.09
CA THR A 16 3.53 1.21 10.29
C THR A 16 4.82 1.48 11.06
N LEU A 17 5.80 0.57 10.97
CA LEU A 17 7.09 0.73 11.64
C LEU A 17 8.03 1.67 10.85
N ASP A 18 7.96 1.62 9.52
CA ASP A 18 8.95 2.27 8.66
C ASP A 18 8.32 3.44 7.89
N VAL A 19 7.47 3.14 6.92
CA VAL A 19 6.94 4.10 5.96
C VAL A 19 5.43 3.92 5.77
N ALA A 20 4.72 5.04 5.64
CA ALA A 20 3.29 5.02 5.31
C ALA A 20 3.06 4.52 3.87
N VAL A 21 1.98 3.76 3.65
CA VAL A 21 1.64 3.17 2.34
C VAL A 21 1.60 4.22 1.22
N GLY A 22 1.08 5.42 1.47
CA GLY A 22 1.07 6.51 0.48
C GLY A 22 2.48 6.91 0.04
N ASN A 23 3.40 7.08 0.99
CA ASN A 23 4.80 7.39 0.67
C ASN A 23 5.49 6.20 -0.03
N CYS A 24 5.09 4.96 0.26
CA CYS A 24 5.59 3.79 -0.48
C CYS A 24 5.19 3.87 -1.96
N ILE A 25 3.92 4.16 -2.24
CA ILE A 25 3.38 4.37 -3.60
C ILE A 25 4.10 5.54 -4.29
N ASP A 26 4.27 6.68 -3.61
CA ASP A 26 4.97 7.85 -4.17
C ASP A 26 6.45 7.57 -4.46
N ARG A 27 7.09 6.70 -3.68
CA ARG A 27 8.47 6.26 -3.94
C ARG A 27 8.53 5.34 -5.15
N LEU A 28 7.60 4.39 -5.29
CA LEU A 28 7.48 3.57 -6.50
C LEU A 28 7.30 4.42 -7.75
N ALA A 29 6.35 5.37 -7.70
CA ALA A 29 6.07 6.27 -8.81
C ALA A 29 7.33 7.03 -9.26
N ARG A 30 8.12 7.52 -8.30
CA ARG A 30 9.40 8.18 -8.59
C ARG A 30 10.46 7.25 -9.16
N LEU A 31 10.58 6.03 -8.64
CA LEU A 31 11.53 5.03 -9.15
C LEU A 31 11.22 4.64 -10.60
N LEU A 32 9.95 4.49 -10.93
CA LEU A 32 9.47 4.16 -12.28
C LEU A 32 9.32 5.38 -13.20
N GLN A 33 9.65 6.58 -12.72
CA GLN A 33 9.49 7.84 -13.47
C GLN A 33 8.05 8.07 -13.98
N ILE A 34 7.06 7.63 -13.19
CA ILE A 34 5.64 7.80 -13.50
C ILE A 34 5.27 9.29 -13.35
N PRO A 35 4.47 9.86 -14.29
CA PRO A 35 4.01 11.25 -14.18
C PRO A 35 3.24 11.53 -12.90
N ASN A 36 3.42 12.74 -12.34
CA ASN A 36 2.72 13.15 -11.12
C ASN A 36 1.28 13.63 -11.34
N ALA A 37 0.91 14.02 -12.57
CA ALA A 37 -0.45 14.48 -12.89
C ALA A 37 -1.31 13.32 -13.41
N PRO A 38 -2.58 13.14 -12.99
CA PRO A 38 -3.32 13.94 -11.99
C PRO A 38 -2.91 13.65 -10.54
N SER A 39 -2.45 12.44 -10.22
CA SER A 39 -1.74 12.11 -8.99
C SER A 39 -0.84 10.89 -9.24
N PRO A 40 0.31 10.76 -8.55
CA PRO A 40 1.18 9.59 -8.71
C PRO A 40 0.47 8.28 -8.31
N GLY A 41 -0.33 8.31 -7.24
CA GLY A 41 -1.11 7.15 -6.80
C GLY A 41 -2.12 6.67 -7.84
N TYR A 42 -2.84 7.58 -8.49
CA TYR A 42 -3.77 7.24 -9.57
C TYR A 42 -3.03 6.57 -10.73
N ASN A 43 -1.90 7.13 -11.17
CA ASN A 43 -1.17 6.56 -12.29
C ASN A 43 -0.57 5.17 -11.96
N VAL A 44 -0.11 4.97 -10.72
CA VAL A 44 0.31 3.64 -10.23
C VAL A 44 -0.85 2.64 -10.28
N GLU A 45 -2.06 3.03 -9.87
CA GLU A 45 -3.25 2.17 -9.95
C GLU A 45 -3.63 1.82 -11.39
N GLN A 46 -3.54 2.79 -12.30
CA GLN A 46 -3.83 2.56 -13.72
C GLN A 46 -2.83 1.59 -14.36
N LEU A 47 -1.57 1.62 -13.94
CA LEU A 47 -0.54 0.66 -14.38
C LEU A 47 -0.76 -0.71 -13.73
N ALA A 48 -1.10 -0.74 -12.44
CA ALA A 48 -1.38 -1.96 -11.70
C ALA A 48 -2.48 -2.80 -12.37
N LYS A 49 -3.53 -2.17 -12.92
CA LYS A 49 -4.62 -2.87 -13.64
C LYS A 49 -4.17 -3.74 -14.82
N ARG A 50 -2.95 -3.53 -15.33
CA ARG A 50 -2.37 -4.27 -16.46
C ARG A 50 -1.32 -5.31 -16.01
N GLY A 51 -0.93 -5.30 -14.74
CA GLY A 51 0.11 -6.15 -14.19
C GLY A 51 -0.41 -7.49 -13.70
N THR A 52 0.53 -8.37 -13.35
CA THR A 52 0.28 -9.67 -12.74
C THR A 52 1.00 -9.80 -11.40
N LEU A 53 0.49 -10.67 -10.51
CA LEU A 53 1.08 -10.85 -9.18
C LEU A 53 2.48 -11.49 -9.29
N LYS A 54 3.46 -10.84 -8.66
CA LYS A 54 4.82 -11.35 -8.48
C LYS A 54 5.20 -11.32 -6.99
N PRO A 55 5.95 -12.30 -6.48
CA PRO A 55 6.18 -12.48 -5.03
C PRO A 55 7.21 -11.50 -4.40
N PHE A 56 7.46 -10.32 -4.97
CA PHE A 56 8.64 -9.49 -4.66
C PHE A 56 8.44 -8.37 -3.61
N PHE A 57 7.46 -8.49 -2.71
CA PHE A 57 7.07 -7.36 -1.84
C PHE A 57 8.11 -6.98 -0.76
N CYS A 58 8.87 -7.93 -0.23
CA CYS A 58 9.55 -7.75 1.07
C CYS A 58 10.79 -6.81 1.06
N ALA A 59 11.28 -6.38 -0.11
CA ALA A 59 12.44 -5.49 -0.21
C ALA A 59 12.32 -4.50 -1.38
N PHE A 60 11.15 -3.87 -1.47
CA PHE A 60 10.73 -2.99 -2.56
C PHE A 60 11.80 -1.96 -3.02
N GLN A 61 12.45 -1.24 -2.09
CA GLN A 61 13.42 -0.21 -2.47
C GLN A 61 14.74 -0.77 -3.03
N ALA A 62 15.18 -1.93 -2.55
CA ALA A 62 16.48 -2.49 -2.93
C ALA A 62 16.40 -3.42 -4.15
N VAL A 63 15.23 -4.01 -4.39
CA VAL A 63 15.04 -5.08 -5.38
C VAL A 63 14.41 -4.57 -6.68
N THR A 64 13.62 -3.49 -6.62
CA THR A 64 13.00 -2.88 -7.82
C THR A 64 13.99 -2.60 -8.96
N PRO A 65 15.12 -1.89 -8.76
CA PRO A 65 16.04 -1.62 -9.88
C PRO A 65 16.64 -2.90 -10.47
N LYS A 66 16.96 -3.90 -9.63
CA LYS A 66 17.51 -5.19 -10.09
C LYS A 66 16.50 -6.00 -10.91
N LEU A 67 15.22 -5.97 -10.53
CA LEU A 67 14.15 -6.65 -11.27
C LEU A 67 13.87 -5.99 -12.62
N LEU A 68 13.99 -4.66 -12.69
CA LEU A 68 13.86 -3.92 -13.94
C LEU A 68 15.05 -4.20 -14.87
N GLU A 69 16.28 -4.22 -14.33
CA GLU A 69 17.49 -4.53 -15.10
C GLU A 69 17.53 -5.97 -15.62
N SER A 70 17.01 -6.92 -14.85
CA SER A 70 16.92 -8.34 -15.24
C SER A 70 15.76 -8.65 -16.19
N GLY A 71 14.78 -7.73 -16.35
CA GLY A 71 13.59 -7.95 -17.15
C GLY A 71 12.61 -8.97 -16.57
N GLU A 72 12.81 -9.40 -15.31
CA GLU A 72 11.94 -10.37 -14.64
C GLU A 72 10.58 -9.80 -14.23
N ALA A 73 10.49 -8.47 -14.10
CA ALA A 73 9.26 -7.76 -13.76
C ALA A 73 9.09 -6.51 -14.60
N THR A 74 7.85 -6.28 -15.05
CA THR A 74 7.47 -5.02 -15.70
C THR A 74 7.08 -3.97 -14.66
N PRO A 75 7.14 -2.66 -15.00
CA PRO A 75 6.59 -1.60 -14.16
C PRO A 75 5.15 -1.88 -13.70
N GLU A 76 4.32 -2.44 -14.58
CA GLU A 76 2.94 -2.83 -14.31
C GLU A 76 2.85 -3.95 -13.26
N ASP A 77 3.66 -4.99 -13.38
CA ASP A 77 3.72 -6.10 -12.40
C ASP A 77 4.16 -5.60 -11.01
N LEU A 78 5.09 -4.65 -10.97
CA LEU A 78 5.57 -4.05 -9.73
C LEU A 78 4.47 -3.19 -9.07
N CYS A 79 3.76 -2.37 -9.84
CA CYS A 79 2.61 -1.61 -9.37
C CYS A 79 1.51 -2.53 -8.82
N PHE A 80 1.17 -3.59 -9.56
CA PHE A 80 0.15 -4.55 -9.14
C PHE A 80 0.54 -5.29 -7.86
N SER A 81 1.76 -5.83 -7.82
CA SER A 81 2.25 -6.59 -6.67
C SER A 81 2.36 -5.74 -5.41
N LEU A 82 2.77 -4.47 -5.55
CA LEU A 82 2.79 -3.53 -4.43
C LEU A 82 1.39 -3.29 -3.88
N GLN A 83 0.41 -2.97 -4.74
CA GLN A 83 -0.95 -2.66 -4.31
C GLN A 83 -1.62 -3.85 -3.65
N GLU A 84 -1.61 -5.01 -4.30
CA GLU A 84 -2.23 -6.23 -3.75
C GLU A 84 -1.66 -6.57 -2.38
N THR A 85 -0.34 -6.58 -2.26
CA THR A 85 0.31 -7.03 -1.03
C THR A 85 0.16 -5.99 0.09
N ALA A 86 0.27 -4.69 -0.21
CA ALA A 86 0.07 -3.64 0.79
C ALA A 86 -1.39 -3.54 1.25
N PHE A 87 -2.35 -3.63 0.34
CA PHE A 87 -3.77 -3.57 0.68
C PHE A 87 -4.24 -4.84 1.38
N ALA A 88 -3.72 -6.02 1.03
CA ALA A 88 -3.97 -7.25 1.77
C ALA A 88 -3.50 -7.13 3.23
N MET A 89 -2.30 -6.60 3.47
CA MET A 89 -1.81 -6.35 4.84
C MET A 89 -2.69 -5.36 5.60
N LEU A 90 -3.10 -4.26 4.95
CA LEU A 90 -3.98 -3.27 5.57
C LEU A 90 -5.36 -3.86 5.90
N ALA A 91 -5.91 -4.71 5.03
CA ALA A 91 -7.14 -5.43 5.27
C ALA A 91 -7.00 -6.38 6.45
N GLU A 92 -5.93 -7.19 6.51
CA GLU A 92 -5.65 -8.11 7.61
C GLU A 92 -5.54 -7.40 8.96
N VAL A 93 -4.76 -6.32 9.03
CA VAL A 93 -4.59 -5.55 10.28
C VAL A 93 -5.91 -4.88 10.68
N THR A 94 -6.65 -4.35 9.72
CA THR A 94 -7.98 -3.78 9.95
C THR A 94 -8.96 -4.81 10.48
N GLU A 95 -9.01 -6.01 9.90
CA GLU A 95 -9.88 -7.10 10.34
C GLU A 95 -9.56 -7.53 11.76
N ARG A 96 -8.26 -7.70 12.08
CA ARG A 96 -7.81 -7.99 13.46
C ARG A 96 -8.25 -6.92 14.44
N ALA A 97 -8.15 -5.64 14.08
CA ALA A 97 -8.58 -4.54 14.92
C ALA A 97 -10.10 -4.49 15.11
N LEU A 98 -10.88 -4.77 14.06
CA LEU A 98 -12.34 -4.88 14.14
C LEU A 98 -12.74 -6.04 15.05
N ALA A 99 -12.10 -7.21 14.91
CA ALA A 99 -12.33 -8.37 15.78
C ALA A 99 -12.00 -8.06 17.25
N LEU A 100 -10.89 -7.36 17.51
CA LEU A 100 -10.47 -6.97 18.87
C LEU A 100 -11.43 -5.97 19.53
N THR A 101 -11.95 -5.02 18.75
CA THR A 101 -12.81 -3.93 19.26
C THR A 101 -14.29 -4.26 19.23
N ARG A 102 -14.70 -5.29 18.49
CA ARG A 102 -16.09 -5.62 18.15
C ARG A 102 -16.83 -4.47 17.45
N ALA A 103 -16.09 -3.60 16.76
CA ALA A 103 -16.68 -2.52 15.98
C ALA A 103 -17.43 -3.11 14.77
N ARG A 104 -18.61 -2.54 14.46
CA ARG A 104 -19.43 -2.93 13.30
C ARG A 104 -19.19 -2.08 12.06
N HIS A 105 -18.53 -0.93 12.24
CA HIS A 105 -18.31 0.06 11.19
C HIS A 105 -16.82 0.34 11.07
N LEU A 106 -16.36 0.45 9.83
CA LEU A 106 -15.02 0.87 9.46
C LEU A 106 -15.12 2.22 8.75
N LEU A 107 -14.28 3.17 9.13
CA LEU A 107 -14.12 4.43 8.42
C LEU A 107 -12.71 4.45 7.83
N LEU A 108 -12.62 4.49 6.50
CA LEU A 108 -11.36 4.68 5.78
C LEU A 108 -11.12 6.18 5.60
N VAL A 109 -9.93 6.65 5.98
CA VAL A 109 -9.53 8.06 5.89
C VAL A 109 -8.14 8.18 5.29
N GLY A 110 -7.80 9.39 4.80
CA GLY A 110 -6.49 9.72 4.27
C GLY A 110 -6.45 9.76 2.73
N GLY A 111 -5.34 10.27 2.17
CA GLY A 111 -5.21 10.51 0.73
C GLY A 111 -5.08 9.26 -0.14
N VAL A 112 -4.94 8.07 0.45
CA VAL A 112 -4.92 6.78 -0.28
C VAL A 112 -6.32 6.14 -0.29
N ALA A 113 -7.30 6.76 0.36
CA ALA A 113 -8.67 6.26 0.42
C ALA A 113 -9.53 6.66 -0.79
N CYS A 114 -9.00 7.45 -1.72
CA CYS A 114 -9.68 7.94 -2.92
C CYS A 114 -9.46 6.99 -4.11
#